data_AF-A0A1C6HV89-F1
#
_entry.id   AF-A0A1C6HV89-F1
#
_cell.length_a   1.000
_cell.length_b   1.000
_cell.length_c   1.000
_cell.angle_alpha   90.00
_cell.angle_beta   90.00
_cell.angle_gamma   90.00
#
_symmetry.space_group_name_H-M   'P 1'
#
loop_
_entity.id
_entity.type
_entity.pdbx_description
1 polymer ?
#
loop_
_entity_poly.entity_id
_entity_poly.type
_entity_poly.pdbx_seq_one_letter_code
_entity_poly.pdbx_strand_id
1 'polypeptide(L)'
;MLTQAKERELQNFAREIRIQTIRQIGIRGFGHIGGCMSIADLLSVLYGEDMKYDPQNPSWEDRDWLVCSKGHAGPAIYAALALKGFFPMEWMETLNQPGTNLPSHCDRRKTPGIDMTTGSLGQGLSIAAGIAQAHLLNEKKNTVYCIMGDGESQEGQNWEAILYAAQQKLGNLILFVDDNKAQIDGYVSQINEMESYVDKFKSFHWDAVEINGHDYNAIHEAILNAKAVQDKPSAIILHTIKGKGCTFAERTWCHHVAVSKEDMEEALQALQA
;
A
#
# COMPACT_ATOMS: atom_id res chain seq x y z
N MET A 1 11.59 2.57 18.41
CA MET A 1 10.29 3.04 18.89
C MET A 1 10.07 4.52 18.63
N LEU A 2 8.88 4.85 18.13
CA LEU A 2 8.38 6.20 17.94
C LEU A 2 8.11 6.87 19.29
N THR A 3 8.15 8.19 19.32
CA THR A 3 7.64 8.94 20.48
C THR A 3 6.10 8.93 20.46
N GLN A 4 5.46 9.07 21.62
CA GLN A 4 3.99 9.17 21.70
C GLN A 4 3.43 10.33 20.84
N ALA A 5 4.16 11.45 20.77
CA ALA A 5 3.76 12.58 19.95
C ALA A 5 3.77 12.21 18.45
N LYS A 6 4.82 11.52 18.00
CA LYS A 6 4.93 11.07 16.62
C LYS A 6 3.88 10.02 16.27
N GLU A 7 3.65 9.05 17.16
CA GLU A 7 2.61 8.04 16.97
C GLU A 7 1.22 8.69 16.79
N ARG A 8 0.89 9.70 17.61
CA ARG A 8 -0.36 10.46 17.46
C ARG A 8 -0.44 11.24 16.13
N GLU A 9 0.66 11.82 15.67
CA GLU A 9 0.74 12.47 14.36
C GLU A 9 0.40 11.48 13.22
N LEU A 10 1.00 10.29 13.27
CA LEU A 10 0.77 9.23 12.28
C LEU A 10 -0.66 8.69 12.35
N GLN A 11 -1.24 8.53 13.54
CA GLN A 11 -2.64 8.15 13.71
C GLN A 11 -3.58 9.18 13.07
N ASN A 12 -3.33 10.46 13.32
CA ASN A 12 -4.10 11.54 12.70
C ASN A 12 -3.95 11.53 11.17
N PHE A 13 -2.74 11.34 10.66
CA PHE A 13 -2.50 11.29 9.21
C PHE A 13 -3.17 10.08 8.56
N ALA A 14 -3.14 8.90 9.19
CA ALA A 14 -3.86 7.72 8.71
C ALA A 14 -5.38 7.93 8.69
N ARG A 15 -5.93 8.59 9.71
CA ARG A 15 -7.34 9.00 9.72
C ARG A 15 -7.67 9.93 8.56
N GLU A 16 -6.85 10.94 8.29
CA GLU A 16 -7.06 11.84 7.15
C GLU A 16 -7.00 11.09 5.81
N ILE A 17 -6.06 10.15 5.65
CA ILE A 17 -6.02 9.28 4.46
C ILE A 17 -7.35 8.54 4.28
N ARG A 18 -7.91 7.95 5.35
CA ARG A 18 -9.21 7.27 5.31
C ARG A 18 -10.35 8.21 4.95
N ILE A 19 -10.41 9.40 5.56
CA ILE A 19 -11.42 10.43 5.30
C ILE A 19 -11.42 10.82 3.81
N GLN A 20 -10.25 11.12 3.26
CA GLN A 20 -10.14 11.51 1.85
C GLN A 20 -10.43 10.34 0.91
N THR A 21 -10.08 9.11 1.31
CA THR A 21 -10.40 7.87 0.58
C THR A 21 -11.91 7.63 0.50
N ILE A 22 -12.64 7.69 1.60
CA ILE A 22 -14.09 7.50 1.56
C ILE A 22 -14.78 8.64 0.80
N ARG A 23 -14.31 9.88 0.95
CA ARG A 23 -14.88 11.03 0.25
C ARG A 23 -14.77 10.88 -1.27
N GLN A 24 -13.58 10.62 -1.80
CA GLN A 24 -13.40 10.49 -3.26
C GLN A 24 -14.19 9.31 -3.85
N ILE A 25 -14.22 8.17 -3.15
CA ILE A 25 -14.95 6.98 -3.62
C ILE A 25 -16.47 7.20 -3.51
N GLY A 26 -16.93 7.85 -2.44
CA GLY A 26 -18.33 8.21 -2.23
C GLY A 26 -18.85 9.19 -3.28
N ILE A 27 -18.05 10.21 -3.65
CA ILE A 27 -18.37 11.12 -4.77
C ILE A 27 -18.51 10.34 -6.08
N ARG A 28 -17.62 9.36 -6.32
CA ARG A 28 -17.71 8.49 -7.49
C ARG A 28 -18.91 7.53 -7.43
N GLY A 29 -19.38 7.21 -6.24
CA GLY A 29 -20.51 6.31 -5.95
C GLY A 29 -20.15 4.82 -5.90
N PHE A 30 -18.90 4.45 -6.18
CA PHE A 30 -18.41 3.08 -6.04
C PHE A 30 -16.88 3.00 -6.09
N GLY A 31 -16.31 1.92 -5.55
CA GLY A 31 -14.88 1.61 -5.70
C GLY A 31 -14.37 0.58 -4.68
N HIS A 32 -13.04 0.47 -4.61
CA HIS A 32 -12.35 -0.54 -3.80
C HIS A 32 -12.05 -0.09 -2.37
N ILE A 33 -13.10 0.20 -1.57
CA ILE A 33 -12.93 0.73 -0.20
C ILE A 33 -12.12 -0.21 0.68
N GLY A 34 -12.48 -1.50 0.72
CA GLY A 34 -11.93 -2.45 1.70
C GLY A 34 -10.40 -2.49 1.69
N GLY A 35 -9.81 -2.68 0.50
CA GLY A 35 -8.36 -2.75 0.31
C GLY A 35 -7.65 -1.40 0.36
N CYS A 36 -8.37 -0.28 0.18
CA CYS A 36 -7.80 1.06 0.39
C CYS A 36 -7.65 1.37 1.88
N MET A 37 -8.67 1.05 2.67
CA MET A 37 -8.72 1.37 4.10
C MET A 37 -7.75 0.53 4.94
N SER A 38 -7.47 -0.72 4.53
CA SER A 38 -6.56 -1.63 5.24
C SER A 38 -5.12 -1.12 5.29
N ILE A 39 -4.67 -0.41 4.24
CA ILE A 39 -3.27 0.05 4.11
C ILE A 39 -3.03 1.48 4.61
N ALA A 40 -4.05 2.19 5.10
CA ALA A 40 -3.91 3.60 5.46
C ALA A 40 -2.88 3.85 6.59
N ASP A 41 -2.74 2.93 7.54
CA ASP A 41 -1.74 3.04 8.62
C ASP A 41 -0.33 2.84 8.08
N LEU A 42 -0.12 1.85 7.20
CA LEU A 42 1.15 1.68 6.49
C LEU A 42 1.53 2.92 5.68
N LEU A 43 0.58 3.46 4.89
CA LEU A 43 0.82 4.67 4.10
C LEU A 43 1.16 5.87 4.98
N SER A 44 0.50 5.98 6.15
CA SER A 44 0.82 7.01 7.13
C SER A 44 2.25 6.88 7.65
N VAL A 45 2.71 5.68 8.02
CA VAL A 45 4.09 5.46 8.48
C VAL A 45 5.09 5.75 7.37
N LEU A 46 4.87 5.23 6.16
CA LEU A 46 5.74 5.48 5.01
C LEU A 46 5.85 6.97 4.69
N TYR A 47 4.74 7.64 4.37
CA TYR A 47 4.78 9.05 3.99
C TYR A 47 4.97 10.00 5.19
N GLY A 48 4.72 9.55 6.41
CA GLY A 48 4.82 10.35 7.63
C GLY A 48 6.20 10.32 8.28
N GLU A 49 6.97 9.24 8.09
CA GLU A 49 8.23 9.04 8.80
C GLU A 49 9.31 8.35 7.94
N ASP A 50 8.99 7.20 7.33
CA ASP A 50 10.03 6.28 6.85
C ASP A 50 10.47 6.44 5.40
N MET A 51 9.65 7.05 4.54
CA MET A 51 9.92 7.19 3.11
C MET A 51 10.61 8.53 2.82
N LYS A 52 11.73 8.47 2.09
CA LYS A 52 12.42 9.67 1.60
C LYS A 52 11.78 10.18 0.31
N TYR A 53 11.18 11.37 0.32
CA TYR A 53 10.59 11.97 -0.87
C TYR A 53 10.55 13.51 -0.79
N ASP A 54 10.24 14.14 -1.92
CA ASP A 54 9.98 15.57 -2.02
C ASP A 54 8.71 15.78 -2.86
N PRO A 55 7.60 16.28 -2.28
CA PRO A 55 6.37 16.50 -3.03
C PRO A 55 6.49 17.62 -4.08
N GLN A 56 7.43 18.56 -3.91
CA GLN A 56 7.70 19.62 -4.88
C GLN A 56 8.62 19.18 -6.02
N ASN A 57 9.29 18.03 -5.85
CA ASN A 57 10.06 17.37 -6.90
C ASN A 57 9.73 15.87 -6.97
N PRO A 58 8.53 15.49 -7.48
CA PRO A 58 8.14 14.08 -7.60
C PRO A 58 9.05 13.24 -8.50
N SER A 59 9.88 13.89 -9.32
CA SER A 59 10.91 13.26 -10.16
C SER A 59 12.28 13.15 -9.50
N TRP A 60 12.45 13.54 -8.24
CA TRP A 60 13.73 13.52 -7.55
C TRP A 60 14.37 12.13 -7.60
N GLU A 61 15.56 12.05 -8.17
CA GLU A 61 16.23 10.78 -8.43
C GLU A 61 16.64 9.98 -7.20
N ASP A 62 16.86 10.62 -6.05
CA ASP A 62 17.33 9.96 -4.82
C ASP A 62 16.22 9.70 -3.81
N ARG A 63 14.96 9.83 -4.24
CA ARG A 63 13.79 9.50 -3.42
C ARG A 63 13.49 8.00 -3.43
N ASP A 64 12.90 7.51 -2.36
CA ASP A 64 12.37 6.15 -2.32
C ASP A 64 11.15 6.01 -3.26
N TRP A 65 10.91 4.79 -3.73
CA TRP A 65 9.80 4.48 -4.64
C TRP A 65 8.79 3.56 -3.96
N LEU A 66 7.51 3.75 -4.24
CA LEU A 66 6.41 2.91 -3.75
C LEU A 66 5.61 2.34 -4.93
N VAL A 67 5.72 1.03 -5.14
CA VAL A 67 4.90 0.29 -6.10
C VAL A 67 3.68 -0.31 -5.40
N CYS A 68 2.49 0.17 -5.72
CA CYS A 68 1.24 -0.46 -5.27
C CYS A 68 0.84 -1.57 -6.24
N SER A 69 1.31 -2.79 -6.00
CA SER A 69 1.00 -3.95 -6.85
C SER A 69 -0.50 -4.25 -6.86
N LYS A 70 -1.14 -4.17 -5.68
CA LYS A 70 -2.60 -4.17 -5.52
C LYS A 70 -3.22 -2.84 -5.98
N GLY A 71 -3.02 -2.49 -7.25
CA GLY A 71 -3.25 -1.16 -7.82
C GLY A 71 -4.66 -0.60 -7.66
N HIS A 72 -5.65 -1.45 -7.41
CA HIS A 72 -7.02 -1.07 -7.05
C HIS A 72 -7.10 -0.29 -5.72
N ALA A 73 -6.06 -0.37 -4.87
CA ALA A 73 -5.91 0.45 -3.67
C ALA A 73 -5.31 1.85 -3.94
N GLY A 74 -5.13 2.21 -5.22
CA GLY A 74 -4.66 3.53 -5.66
C GLY A 74 -5.36 4.72 -4.98
N PRO A 75 -6.68 4.73 -4.77
CA PRO A 75 -7.36 5.82 -4.06
C PRO A 75 -6.74 6.19 -2.70
N ALA A 76 -6.34 5.21 -1.88
CA ALA A 76 -5.68 5.50 -0.60
C ALA A 76 -4.30 6.17 -0.79
N ILE A 77 -3.58 5.78 -1.84
CA ILE A 77 -2.29 6.39 -2.17
C ILE A 77 -2.48 7.81 -2.70
N TYR A 78 -3.51 8.04 -3.53
CA TYR A 78 -3.85 9.39 -3.98
C TYR A 78 -4.15 10.30 -2.79
N ALA A 79 -4.89 9.80 -1.79
CA ALA A 79 -5.16 10.55 -0.56
C ALA A 79 -3.87 10.90 0.18
N ALA A 80 -2.96 9.93 0.38
CA ALA A 80 -1.67 10.18 1.02
C ALA A 80 -0.83 11.21 0.26
N LEU A 81 -0.74 11.10 -1.07
CA LEU A 81 0.02 12.01 -1.92
C LEU A 81 -0.58 13.43 -1.94
N ALA A 82 -1.90 13.56 -2.03
CA ALA A 82 -2.59 14.85 -1.99
C ALA A 82 -2.35 15.56 -0.64
N LEU A 83 -2.50 14.84 0.47
CA LEU A 83 -2.26 15.36 1.82
C LEU A 83 -0.79 15.76 2.05
N LYS A 84 0.15 15.15 1.33
CA LYS A 84 1.57 15.54 1.33
C LYS A 84 1.92 16.60 0.31
N GLY A 85 0.94 17.09 -0.47
CA GLY A 85 1.11 18.23 -1.38
C GLY A 85 1.73 17.89 -2.74
N PHE A 86 1.67 16.63 -3.18
CA PHE A 86 2.11 16.25 -4.54
C PHE A 86 1.21 16.87 -5.63
N PHE A 87 -0.05 17.13 -5.30
CA PHE A 87 -1.03 17.78 -6.17
C PHE A 87 -2.18 18.39 -5.34
N PRO A 88 -3.00 19.28 -5.92
CA PRO A 88 -4.08 19.95 -5.21
C PRO A 88 -5.18 18.98 -4.73
N MET A 89 -5.74 19.24 -3.53
CA MET A 89 -6.77 18.40 -2.92
C MET A 89 -8.06 18.29 -3.75
N GLU A 90 -8.35 19.30 -4.58
CA GLU A 90 -9.53 19.36 -5.45
C GLU A 90 -9.55 18.21 -6.47
N TRP A 91 -8.39 17.66 -6.84
CA TRP A 91 -8.32 16.52 -7.75
C TRP A 91 -9.04 15.29 -7.20
N MET A 92 -9.10 15.15 -5.88
CA MET A 92 -9.73 14.01 -5.19
C MET A 92 -11.23 13.90 -5.51
N GLU A 93 -11.89 14.99 -5.91
CA GLU A 93 -13.31 14.97 -6.30
C GLU A 93 -13.54 14.39 -7.70
N THR A 94 -12.47 14.15 -8.47
CA THR A 94 -12.54 13.73 -9.88
C THR A 94 -12.24 12.25 -10.08
N LEU A 95 -12.04 11.47 -9.00
CA LEU A 95 -11.62 10.07 -9.06
C LEU A 95 -12.40 9.28 -10.13
N ASN A 96 -11.67 8.67 -11.06
CA ASN A 96 -12.19 7.82 -12.11
C ASN A 96 -13.31 8.46 -12.98
N GLN A 97 -13.28 9.79 -13.12
CA GLN A 97 -14.12 10.55 -14.05
C GLN A 97 -13.35 10.85 -15.36
N PRO A 98 -14.04 11.08 -16.50
CA PRO A 98 -13.39 11.49 -17.73
C PRO A 98 -12.49 12.72 -17.54
N GLY A 99 -11.25 12.65 -18.04
CA GLY A 99 -10.28 13.75 -17.93
C GLY A 99 -9.55 13.84 -16.57
N THR A 100 -9.83 12.95 -15.62
CA THR A 100 -9.13 12.94 -14.33
C THR A 100 -7.65 12.55 -14.47
N ASN A 101 -6.84 13.05 -13.54
CA ASN A 101 -5.50 12.57 -13.26
C ASN A 101 -5.46 11.47 -12.20
N LEU A 102 -6.61 11.06 -11.63
CA LEU A 102 -6.77 10.02 -10.62
C LEU A 102 -7.64 8.86 -11.15
N PRO A 103 -7.10 7.98 -12.02
CA PRO A 103 -7.84 6.82 -12.52
C PRO A 103 -8.11 5.76 -11.42
N SER A 104 -8.99 4.80 -11.69
CA SER A 104 -9.38 3.75 -10.71
C SER A 104 -8.24 2.87 -10.19
N HIS A 105 -7.13 2.78 -10.92
CA HIS A 105 -5.90 2.08 -10.53
C HIS A 105 -4.71 3.01 -10.71
N CYS A 106 -3.61 2.76 -10.00
CA CYS A 106 -2.40 3.58 -10.08
C CYS A 106 -1.93 3.78 -11.54
N ASP A 107 -1.71 5.02 -11.95
CA ASP A 107 -1.18 5.39 -13.27
C ASP A 107 -0.07 6.43 -13.14
N ARG A 108 1.17 5.98 -13.33
CA ARG A 108 2.38 6.84 -13.28
C ARG A 108 2.33 8.01 -14.26
N ARG A 109 1.71 7.81 -15.44
CA ARG A 109 1.71 8.83 -16.49
C ARG A 109 0.73 9.96 -16.20
N LYS A 110 -0.25 9.72 -15.33
CA LYS A 110 -1.31 10.70 -15.00
C LYS A 110 -1.10 11.35 -13.65
N THR A 111 -0.69 10.58 -12.63
CA THR A 111 -0.70 11.04 -11.25
C THR A 111 0.72 11.31 -10.74
N PRO A 112 1.09 12.58 -10.45
CA PRO A 112 2.36 12.89 -9.80
C PRO A 112 2.51 12.14 -8.47
N GLY A 113 3.68 11.55 -8.23
CA GLY A 113 3.97 10.74 -7.04
C GLY A 113 3.60 9.26 -7.15
N ILE A 114 2.82 8.85 -8.16
CA ILE A 114 2.65 7.41 -8.46
C ILE A 114 3.86 6.91 -9.22
N ASP A 115 4.56 5.94 -8.65
CA ASP A 115 5.82 5.45 -9.20
C ASP A 115 5.65 4.51 -10.38
N MET A 116 4.56 3.74 -10.41
CA MET A 116 4.31 2.75 -11.46
C MET A 116 2.83 2.62 -11.78
N THR A 117 2.54 2.27 -13.04
CA THR A 117 1.19 1.91 -13.47
C THR A 117 0.93 0.46 -13.08
N THR A 118 -0.14 0.21 -12.35
CA THR A 118 -0.50 -1.13 -11.86
C THR A 118 -2.01 -1.35 -11.97
N GLY A 119 -2.47 -2.56 -11.68
CA GLY A 119 -3.88 -2.94 -11.72
C GLY A 119 -4.10 -4.38 -12.16
N SER A 120 -3.24 -4.88 -13.06
CA SER A 120 -3.06 -6.31 -13.24
C SER A 120 -2.29 -6.86 -12.04
N LEU A 121 -2.96 -7.66 -11.21
CA LEU A 121 -2.37 -8.30 -10.04
C LEU A 121 -1.14 -9.12 -10.45
N GLY A 122 -0.15 -9.21 -9.56
CA GLY A 122 1.11 -9.95 -9.78
C GLY A 122 2.20 -9.17 -10.52
N GLN A 123 1.85 -8.11 -11.25
CA GLN A 123 2.85 -7.36 -12.04
C GLN A 123 3.72 -6.41 -11.22
N GLY A 124 3.16 -5.80 -10.17
CA GLY A 124 3.85 -4.74 -9.43
C GLY A 124 5.11 -5.24 -8.72
N LEU A 125 5.11 -6.46 -8.17
CA LEU A 125 6.31 -7.02 -7.52
C LEU A 125 7.45 -7.26 -8.52
N SER A 126 7.16 -7.79 -9.72
CA SER A 126 8.17 -7.94 -10.78
C SER A 126 8.77 -6.59 -11.18
N ILE A 127 7.93 -5.56 -11.30
CA ILE A 127 8.36 -4.20 -11.62
C ILE A 127 9.22 -3.63 -10.49
N ALA A 128 8.80 -3.79 -9.23
CA ALA A 128 9.55 -3.34 -8.05
C ALA A 128 10.93 -4.00 -7.97
N ALA A 129 11.03 -5.31 -8.24
CA ALA A 129 12.30 -6.02 -8.31
C ALA A 129 13.21 -5.46 -9.42
N GLY A 130 12.65 -5.15 -10.60
CA GLY A 130 13.41 -4.50 -11.68
C GLY A 130 13.93 -3.11 -11.31
N ILE A 131 13.12 -2.30 -10.61
CA ILE A 131 13.54 -0.97 -10.11
C ILE A 131 14.66 -1.11 -9.07
N ALA A 132 14.48 -2.02 -8.11
CA ALA A 132 15.47 -2.28 -7.06
C ALA A 132 16.82 -2.74 -7.65
N GLN A 133 16.78 -3.66 -8.62
CA GLN A 133 17.95 -4.09 -9.39
C GLN A 133 18.63 -2.91 -10.11
N ALA A 134 17.84 -2.05 -10.77
CA ALA A 134 18.38 -0.88 -11.45
C ALA A 134 19.03 0.11 -10.48
N HIS A 135 18.46 0.32 -9.28
CA HIS A 135 19.08 1.15 -8.26
C HIS A 135 20.42 0.59 -7.79
N LEU A 136 20.52 -0.73 -7.54
CA LEU A 136 21.79 -1.36 -7.17
C LEU A 136 22.85 -1.22 -8.26
N LEU A 137 22.50 -1.47 -9.52
CA LEU A 137 23.43 -1.33 -10.67
C LEU A 137 23.93 0.10 -10.86
N ASN A 138 23.13 1.09 -10.46
CA ASN A 138 23.49 2.50 -10.52
C ASN A 138 24.04 3.05 -9.19
N GLU A 139 24.41 2.17 -8.25
CA GLU A 139 24.95 2.54 -6.93
C GLU A 139 24.05 3.49 -6.12
N LYS A 140 22.75 3.46 -6.39
CA LYS A 140 21.73 4.27 -5.71
C LYS A 140 21.33 3.62 -4.39
N LYS A 141 21.12 4.45 -3.37
CA LYS A 141 20.75 4.02 -2.01
C LYS A 141 19.23 4.03 -1.74
N ASN A 142 18.44 4.28 -2.77
CA ASN A 142 16.99 4.38 -2.69
C ASN A 142 16.39 3.03 -2.26
N THR A 143 15.41 3.08 -1.37
CA THR A 143 14.56 1.93 -1.05
C THR A 143 13.39 1.85 -2.03
N VAL A 144 13.09 0.64 -2.47
CA VAL A 144 11.88 0.33 -3.25
C VAL A 144 10.93 -0.43 -2.35
N TYR A 145 9.79 0.17 -2.08
CA TYR A 145 8.69 -0.45 -1.37
C TYR A 145 7.69 -1.04 -2.37
N CYS A 146 7.11 -2.18 -2.06
CA CYS A 146 6.03 -2.77 -2.81
C CYS A 146 4.90 -3.19 -1.88
N ILE A 147 3.65 -2.89 -2.22
CA ILE A 147 2.47 -3.34 -1.46
C ILE A 147 1.68 -4.30 -2.36
N MET A 148 1.49 -5.53 -1.89
CA MET A 148 0.63 -6.52 -2.54
C MET A 148 -0.48 -7.00 -1.59
N GLY A 149 -1.56 -7.53 -2.14
CA GLY A 149 -2.62 -8.18 -1.35
C GLY A 149 -2.35 -9.67 -1.10
N ASP A 150 -2.99 -10.22 -0.08
CA ASP A 150 -3.08 -11.67 0.14
C ASP A 150 -3.69 -12.43 -1.05
N GLY A 151 -4.81 -11.96 -1.61
CA GLY A 151 -5.38 -12.57 -2.82
C GLY A 151 -4.48 -12.42 -4.06
N GLU A 152 -3.74 -11.31 -4.15
CA GLU A 152 -2.75 -11.11 -5.22
C GLU A 152 -1.57 -12.08 -5.11
N SER A 153 -1.18 -12.48 -3.90
CA SER A 153 -0.05 -13.40 -3.68
C SER A 153 -0.25 -14.79 -4.33
N GLN A 154 -1.47 -15.10 -4.77
CA GLN A 154 -1.81 -16.32 -5.49
C GLN A 154 -1.31 -16.31 -6.95
N GLU A 155 -0.99 -15.14 -7.50
CA GLU A 155 -0.44 -15.01 -8.85
C GLU A 155 0.95 -15.63 -8.94
N GLY A 156 1.15 -16.56 -9.88
CA GLY A 156 2.43 -17.25 -10.09
C GLY A 156 3.58 -16.27 -10.38
N GLN A 157 3.28 -15.16 -11.05
CA GLN A 157 4.25 -14.11 -11.37
C GLN A 157 4.93 -13.52 -10.11
N ASN A 158 4.22 -13.43 -8.98
CA ASN A 158 4.83 -12.95 -7.74
C ASN A 158 5.95 -13.91 -7.28
N TRP A 159 5.75 -15.21 -7.39
CA TRP A 159 6.72 -16.22 -6.97
C TRP A 159 7.97 -16.24 -7.87
N GLU A 160 7.81 -15.97 -9.16
CA GLU A 160 8.94 -15.75 -10.07
C GLU A 160 9.76 -14.51 -9.66
N ALA A 161 9.09 -13.41 -9.30
CA ALA A 161 9.75 -12.19 -8.82
C ALA A 161 10.44 -12.40 -7.46
N ILE A 162 9.80 -13.17 -6.55
CA ILE A 162 10.36 -13.54 -5.24
C ILE A 162 11.67 -14.33 -5.41
N LEU A 163 11.66 -15.33 -6.28
CA LEU A 163 12.85 -16.10 -6.64
C LEU A 163 13.96 -15.20 -7.20
N TYR A 164 13.62 -14.33 -8.14
CA TYR A 164 14.57 -13.43 -8.77
C TYR A 164 15.20 -12.46 -7.76
N ALA A 165 14.39 -11.79 -6.94
CA ALA A 165 14.87 -10.79 -5.99
C ALA A 165 15.85 -11.38 -4.95
N ALA A 166 15.61 -12.61 -4.53
CA ALA A 166 16.53 -13.34 -3.65
C ALA A 166 17.85 -13.67 -4.36
N GLN A 167 17.78 -14.21 -5.58
CA GLN A 167 18.97 -14.54 -6.38
C GLN A 167 19.84 -13.30 -6.64
N GLN A 168 19.21 -12.14 -6.83
CA GLN A 168 19.90 -10.86 -7.05
C GLN A 168 20.25 -10.10 -5.76
N LYS A 169 19.92 -10.66 -4.58
CA LYS A 169 20.21 -10.05 -3.27
C LYS A 169 19.69 -8.62 -3.15
N LEU A 170 18.43 -8.40 -3.55
CA LEU A 170 17.82 -7.06 -3.57
C LEU A 170 17.49 -6.56 -2.16
N GLY A 171 18.49 -6.26 -1.34
CA GLY A 171 18.31 -5.73 0.03
C GLY A 171 17.70 -4.33 0.10
N ASN A 172 17.57 -3.64 -1.03
CA ASN A 172 16.84 -2.39 -1.14
C ASN A 172 15.35 -2.58 -1.51
N LEU A 173 14.86 -3.82 -1.61
CA LEU A 173 13.44 -4.14 -1.86
C LEU A 173 12.75 -4.58 -0.57
N ILE A 174 11.70 -3.85 -0.19
CA ILE A 174 10.84 -4.17 0.96
C ILE A 174 9.41 -4.41 0.45
N LEU A 175 8.93 -5.64 0.63
CA LEU A 175 7.58 -6.05 0.26
C LEU A 175 6.67 -6.04 1.49
N PHE A 176 5.52 -5.39 1.38
CA PHE A 176 4.42 -5.48 2.31
C PHE A 176 3.32 -6.39 1.74
N VAL A 177 2.92 -7.38 2.53
CA VAL A 177 1.73 -8.21 2.24
C VAL A 177 0.59 -7.71 3.10
N ASP A 178 -0.42 -7.09 2.47
CA ASP A 178 -1.66 -6.70 3.13
C ASP A 178 -2.55 -7.94 3.31
N ASP A 179 -2.37 -8.60 4.44
CA ASP A 179 -2.99 -9.87 4.80
C ASP A 179 -4.30 -9.64 5.57
N ASN A 180 -5.28 -9.09 4.84
CA ASN A 180 -6.59 -8.66 5.32
C ASN A 180 -7.68 -9.77 5.29
N LYS A 181 -7.29 -10.98 4.89
CA LYS A 181 -8.05 -12.24 4.89
C LYS A 181 -9.13 -12.38 3.82
N ALA A 182 -9.34 -11.41 2.94
CA ALA A 182 -10.46 -11.44 2.00
C ALA A 182 -10.12 -10.92 0.60
N GLN A 183 -10.65 -11.60 -0.40
CA GLN A 183 -10.54 -11.25 -1.82
C GLN A 183 -11.91 -11.01 -2.45
N ILE A 184 -12.02 -11.09 -3.79
CA ILE A 184 -13.27 -10.78 -4.50
C ILE A 184 -14.38 -11.77 -4.13
N ASP A 185 -14.10 -13.08 -4.17
CA ASP A 185 -15.15 -14.11 -4.01
C ASP A 185 -15.34 -14.61 -2.57
N GLY A 186 -14.69 -13.97 -1.58
CA GLY A 186 -14.85 -14.31 -0.17
C GLY A 186 -13.54 -14.27 0.62
N TYR A 187 -13.52 -14.98 1.74
CA TYR A 187 -12.32 -15.14 2.56
C TYR A 187 -11.26 -15.97 1.83
N VAL A 188 -10.00 -15.56 1.94
CA VAL A 188 -8.87 -16.25 1.27
C VAL A 188 -8.81 -17.73 1.68
N SER A 189 -9.09 -18.04 2.95
CA SER A 189 -9.15 -19.42 3.48
C SER A 189 -10.21 -20.31 2.83
N GLN A 190 -11.23 -19.72 2.20
CA GLN A 190 -12.29 -20.46 1.51
C GLN A 190 -12.05 -20.57 0.00
N ILE A 191 -11.17 -19.75 -0.56
CA ILE A 191 -10.94 -19.70 -2.01
C ILE A 191 -9.60 -20.31 -2.37
N ASN A 192 -8.49 -19.80 -1.82
CA ASN A 192 -7.15 -20.30 -2.07
C ASN A 192 -6.19 -19.80 -0.99
N GLU A 193 -6.09 -20.56 0.10
CA GLU A 193 -5.25 -20.18 1.23
C GLU A 193 -3.78 -20.42 0.93
N MET A 194 -2.96 -19.38 1.13
CA MET A 194 -1.52 -19.53 1.01
C MET A 194 -0.90 -20.20 2.26
N GLU A 195 -1.37 -19.85 3.46
CA GLU A 195 -0.80 -20.15 4.80
C GLU A 195 0.73 -19.89 4.92
N SER A 196 1.24 -19.70 6.14
CA SER A 196 2.69 -19.63 6.42
C SER A 196 3.50 -18.71 5.49
N TYR A 197 3.06 -17.46 5.28
CA TYR A 197 3.77 -16.49 4.43
C TYR A 197 5.25 -16.36 4.81
N VAL A 198 5.53 -16.20 6.11
CA VAL A 198 6.90 -16.07 6.63
C VAL A 198 7.77 -17.26 6.24
N ASP A 199 7.27 -18.49 6.39
CA ASP A 199 8.03 -19.70 6.03
C ASP A 199 8.27 -19.79 4.53
N LYS A 200 7.26 -19.43 3.71
CA LYS A 200 7.40 -19.39 2.25
C LYS A 200 8.48 -18.39 1.85
N PHE A 201 8.40 -17.14 2.29
CA PHE A 201 9.43 -16.13 1.99
C PHE A 201 10.82 -16.58 2.46
N LYS A 202 10.94 -17.11 3.68
CA LYS A 202 12.22 -17.64 4.20
C LYS A 202 12.77 -18.79 3.36
N SER A 203 11.93 -19.68 2.84
CA SER A 203 12.35 -20.76 1.93
C SER A 203 12.91 -20.25 0.60
N PHE A 204 12.50 -19.04 0.19
CA PHE A 204 13.07 -18.32 -0.95
C PHE A 204 14.23 -17.39 -0.58
N HIS A 205 14.81 -17.49 0.62
CA HIS A 205 15.93 -16.66 1.11
C HIS A 205 15.60 -15.18 1.32
N TRP A 206 14.35 -14.85 1.62
CA TRP A 206 13.97 -13.51 2.08
C TRP A 206 14.10 -13.38 3.60
N ASP A 207 14.39 -12.19 4.08
CA ASP A 207 14.08 -11.84 5.47
C ASP A 207 12.57 -11.65 5.60
N ALA A 208 11.93 -12.21 6.62
CA ALA A 208 10.48 -12.16 6.72
C ALA A 208 9.97 -12.13 8.16
N VAL A 209 9.02 -11.21 8.41
CA VAL A 209 8.34 -11.01 9.69
C VAL A 209 6.85 -10.78 9.47
N GLU A 210 6.04 -11.12 10.47
CA GLU A 210 4.62 -10.79 10.52
C GLU A 210 4.33 -9.91 11.73
N ILE A 211 3.47 -8.90 11.55
CA ILE A 211 3.15 -7.90 12.56
C ILE A 211 1.67 -7.51 12.49
N ASN A 212 1.19 -6.84 13.54
CA ASN A 212 -0.08 -6.13 13.47
C ASN A 212 0.05 -4.92 12.52
N GLY A 213 -0.69 -4.95 11.41
CA GLY A 213 -0.67 -3.89 10.39
C GLY A 213 -1.36 -2.58 10.79
N HIS A 214 -1.83 -2.49 12.03
CA HIS A 214 -2.41 -1.29 12.64
C HIS A 214 -1.60 -0.77 13.85
N ASP A 215 -0.42 -1.35 14.11
CA ASP A 215 0.51 -0.88 15.11
C ASP A 215 1.64 -0.08 14.45
N TYR A 216 1.61 1.24 14.65
CA TYR A 216 2.54 2.17 14.01
C TYR A 216 4.00 1.94 14.44
N ASN A 217 4.23 1.55 15.70
CA ASN A 217 5.57 1.23 16.17
C ASN A 217 6.07 -0.07 15.53
N ALA A 218 5.22 -1.10 15.47
CA ALA A 218 5.59 -2.36 14.84
C ALA A 218 5.92 -2.20 13.35
N ILE A 219 5.12 -1.40 12.61
CA ILE A 219 5.38 -1.09 11.20
C ILE A 219 6.72 -0.36 11.03
N HIS A 220 6.93 0.71 11.81
CA HIS A 220 8.15 1.50 11.76
C HIS A 220 9.40 0.66 12.08
N GLU A 221 9.35 -0.14 13.14
CA GLU A 221 10.47 -1.00 13.53
C GLU A 221 10.74 -2.10 12.50
N ALA A 222 9.70 -2.69 11.92
CA ALA A 222 9.86 -3.66 10.84
C ALA A 222 10.53 -3.03 9.61
N ILE A 223 10.18 -1.79 9.26
CA ILE A 223 10.82 -1.06 8.15
C ILE A 223 12.29 -0.75 8.46
N LEU A 224 12.60 -0.28 9.67
CA LEU A 224 13.98 -0.01 10.08
C LEU A 224 14.84 -1.28 10.04
N ASN A 225 14.30 -2.39 10.55
CA ASN A 225 14.99 -3.68 10.52
C ASN A 225 15.19 -4.18 9.08
N ALA A 226 14.17 -4.09 8.23
CA ALA A 226 14.26 -4.44 6.82
C ALA A 226 15.32 -3.59 6.08
N LYS A 227 15.38 -2.28 6.34
CA LYS A 227 16.43 -1.41 5.79
C LYS A 227 17.84 -1.75 6.29
N ALA A 228 17.97 -2.36 7.46
CA ALA A 228 19.28 -2.81 7.95
C ALA A 228 19.76 -4.10 7.26
N VAL A 229 18.85 -4.86 6.66
CA VAL A 229 19.16 -6.06 5.87
C VAL A 229 19.54 -5.64 4.46
N GLN A 230 20.80 -5.86 4.08
CA GLN A 230 21.35 -5.39 2.80
C GLN A 230 21.69 -6.52 1.81
N ASP A 231 21.71 -7.77 2.27
CA ASP A 231 22.16 -8.94 1.51
C ASP A 231 21.03 -9.81 0.95
N LYS A 232 19.78 -9.47 1.26
CA LYS A 232 18.58 -10.16 0.78
C LYS A 232 17.35 -9.23 0.88
N PRO A 233 16.31 -9.42 0.05
CA PRO A 233 15.07 -8.65 0.17
C PRO A 233 14.28 -9.00 1.45
N SER A 234 13.42 -8.09 1.89
CA SER A 234 12.59 -8.24 3.09
C SER A 234 11.10 -8.28 2.77
N ALA A 235 10.36 -9.15 3.46
CA ALA A 235 8.91 -9.25 3.43
C ALA A 235 8.31 -8.96 4.82
N ILE A 236 7.36 -8.04 4.89
CA ILE A 236 6.65 -7.67 6.10
C ILE A 236 5.17 -8.00 5.87
N ILE A 237 4.70 -9.02 6.56
CA ILE A 237 3.30 -9.45 6.51
C ILE A 237 2.52 -8.60 7.50
N LEU A 238 1.53 -7.87 7.01
CA LEU A 238 0.70 -6.97 7.78
C LEU A 238 -0.65 -7.63 8.02
N HIS A 239 -0.90 -8.09 9.24
CA HIS A 239 -2.24 -8.52 9.62
C HIS A 239 -3.13 -7.29 9.80
N THR A 240 -4.00 -7.06 8.82
CA THR A 240 -4.87 -5.88 8.75
C THR A 240 -6.34 -6.29 8.76
N ILE A 241 -7.20 -5.30 8.93
CA ILE A 241 -8.65 -5.42 8.83
C ILE A 241 -9.07 -4.78 7.51
N LYS A 242 -9.71 -5.57 6.64
CA LYS A 242 -10.29 -5.05 5.40
C LYS A 242 -11.37 -4.03 5.75
N GLY A 243 -11.31 -2.84 5.14
CA GLY A 243 -12.25 -1.77 5.43
C GLY A 243 -11.95 -0.97 6.71
N LYS A 244 -10.77 -1.13 7.35
CA LYS A 244 -10.43 -0.50 8.63
C LYS A 244 -10.89 0.97 8.75
N GLY A 245 -11.72 1.27 9.75
CA GLY A 245 -12.27 2.60 10.02
C GLY A 245 -13.54 2.95 9.21
N CYS A 246 -14.03 2.04 8.37
CA CYS A 246 -15.24 2.21 7.57
C CYS A 246 -16.26 1.14 7.97
N THR A 247 -17.19 1.50 8.85
CA THR A 247 -18.12 0.58 9.54
C THR A 247 -18.85 -0.39 8.63
N PHE A 248 -19.39 0.07 7.50
CA PHE A 248 -20.11 -0.80 6.56
C PHE A 248 -19.16 -1.72 5.78
N ALA A 249 -17.91 -1.30 5.54
CA ALA A 249 -16.92 -2.07 4.79
C ALA A 249 -16.22 -3.12 5.66
N GLU A 250 -16.01 -2.85 6.96
CA GLU A 250 -15.45 -3.85 7.90
C GLU A 250 -16.37 -5.05 8.13
N ARG A 251 -17.69 -4.87 7.96
CA ARG A 251 -18.70 -5.91 8.19
C ARG A 251 -18.79 -6.93 7.05
N THR A 252 -17.98 -6.81 6.01
CA THR A 252 -18.08 -7.61 4.80
C THR A 252 -16.70 -7.96 4.22
N TRP A 253 -16.63 -9.02 3.41
CA TRP A 253 -15.47 -9.34 2.59
C TRP A 253 -15.42 -8.50 1.29
N CYS A 254 -16.41 -7.64 1.07
CA CYS A 254 -16.65 -6.97 -0.20
C CYS A 254 -15.43 -6.16 -0.67
N HIS A 255 -14.92 -6.54 -1.84
CA HIS A 255 -13.71 -5.96 -2.43
C HIS A 255 -14.01 -4.67 -3.20
N HIS A 256 -15.17 -4.61 -3.86
CA HIS A 256 -15.67 -3.47 -4.63
C HIS A 256 -17.12 -3.19 -4.25
N VAL A 257 -17.40 -1.98 -3.77
CA VAL A 257 -18.69 -1.62 -3.18
C VAL A 257 -19.33 -0.44 -3.90
N ALA A 258 -20.66 -0.48 -4.03
CA ALA A 258 -21.43 0.73 -4.24
C ALA A 258 -21.43 1.55 -2.94
N VAL A 259 -21.41 2.87 -3.05
CA VAL A 259 -21.32 3.77 -1.89
C VAL A 259 -22.40 4.82 -2.07
N SER A 260 -23.43 4.73 -1.23
CA SER A 260 -24.46 5.77 -1.15
C SER A 260 -23.93 7.01 -0.44
N LYS A 261 -24.71 8.10 -0.47
CA LYS A 261 -24.35 9.31 0.30
C LYS A 261 -24.41 9.03 1.79
N GLU A 262 -25.39 8.23 2.20
CA GLU A 262 -25.60 7.79 3.57
C GLU A 262 -24.43 6.94 4.07
N ASP A 263 -23.93 6.00 3.25
CA ASP A 263 -22.74 5.19 3.58
C ASP A 263 -21.50 6.09 3.79
N MET A 264 -21.31 7.05 2.89
CA MET A 264 -20.18 8.01 2.97
C MET A 264 -20.28 8.86 4.24
N GLU A 265 -21.46 9.40 4.56
CA GLU A 265 -21.69 10.22 5.76
C GLU A 265 -21.49 9.41 7.05
N GLU A 266 -21.99 8.17 7.11
CA GLU A 266 -21.78 7.28 8.24
C GLU A 266 -20.29 7.04 8.49
N ALA A 267 -19.54 6.68 7.45
CA ALA A 267 -18.11 6.40 7.56
C ALA A 267 -17.30 7.66 7.93
N LEU A 268 -17.67 8.84 7.40
CA LEU A 268 -17.02 10.10 7.77
C LEU A 268 -17.26 10.45 9.24
N GLN A 269 -18.49 10.26 9.75
CA GLN A 269 -18.80 10.48 11.16
C GLN A 269 -18.02 9.51 12.06
N ALA A 270 -17.95 8.23 11.68
CA ALA A 270 -17.21 7.22 12.43
C ALA A 270 -15.70 7.52 12.51
N LEU A 271 -15.12 8.12 11.47
CA LEU A 271 -13.71 8.51 11.45
C LEU A 271 -13.43 9.78 12.27
N GLN A 272 -14.42 10.65 12.46
CA GLN A 272 -14.27 11.92 13.19
C GLN A 272 -14.54 11.83 14.69
N ALA A 273 -15.15 10.73 15.15
CA ALA A 273 -15.36 10.42 16.56
C ALA A 273 -14.06 10.06 17.29
#